data_AF-A0A1G8EMW2-F1
#
_entry.id   AF-A0A1G8EMW2-F1
#
_cell.length_a   1.000
_cell.length_b   1.000
_cell.length_c   1.000
_cell.angle_alpha   90.00
_cell.angle_beta   90.00
_cell.angle_gamma   90.00
#
_symmetry.space_group_name_H-M   'P 1'
#
loop_
_entity.id
_entity.type
_entity.pdbx_description
1 polymer ?
#
loop_
_entity_poly.entity_id
_entity_poly.type
_entity_poly.pdbx_seq_one_letter_code
_entity_poly.pdbx_strand_id
1 'polypeptide(L)'
;MNHQHFLENVCAKCPGSQWGKTSMCRIHDMHIGKVQSCPQWDEYQAAQLKEHDGQLAFLDLEPALEAVQRVEQDLRDYRWMAEKIQTLQKCDEYEKQYPREVWENIIHAGTAQYGIESILPKAQGVNSDVTYREAQKLLRNWERMKRYERKVKKLEAAVASLQDERERAVAEGMMDGEKMYEIAQQLDVSRQTVDKIRRSMIRNLAWIMYEDEIRGSLSA
;
A
#
# COMPACT_ATOMS: atom_id res chain seq x y z
N MET A 1 21.02 -17.23 -1.35
CA MET A 1 21.95 -16.18 -0.86
C MET A 1 23.34 -16.49 -1.38
N ASN A 2 24.11 -15.47 -1.75
CA ASN A 2 25.37 -15.64 -2.47
C ASN A 2 26.51 -15.95 -1.48
N HIS A 3 27.36 -16.93 -1.80
CA HIS A 3 28.48 -17.38 -0.95
C HIS A 3 29.39 -16.23 -0.50
N GLN A 4 29.58 -15.27 -1.39
CA GLN A 4 30.34 -14.05 -1.17
C GLN A 4 29.81 -13.17 -0.01
N HIS A 5 28.50 -13.17 0.23
CA HIS A 5 27.89 -12.40 1.32
C HIS A 5 28.33 -12.91 2.70
N PHE A 6 28.45 -14.23 2.88
CA PHE A 6 28.91 -14.82 4.13
C PHE A 6 30.41 -14.60 4.36
N LEU A 7 31.19 -14.58 3.28
CA LEU A 7 32.62 -14.25 3.34
C LEU A 7 32.84 -12.83 3.89
N GLU A 8 32.08 -11.87 3.39
CA GLU A 8 32.20 -10.45 3.76
C GLU A 8 31.61 -10.12 5.14
N ASN A 9 30.46 -10.71 5.49
CA ASN A 9 29.75 -10.31 6.72
C ASN A 9 30.04 -11.20 7.94
N VAL A 10 30.37 -12.48 7.71
CA VAL A 10 30.59 -13.46 8.79
C VAL A 10 32.07 -13.83 8.88
N CYS A 11 32.67 -14.31 7.78
CA CYS A 11 34.07 -14.73 7.81
C CYS A 11 35.02 -13.55 8.03
N ALA A 12 34.70 -12.33 7.61
CA ALA A 12 35.54 -11.15 7.87
C ALA A 12 35.72 -10.83 9.36
N LYS A 13 34.71 -11.17 10.18
CA LYS A 13 34.67 -10.88 11.62
C LYS A 13 34.98 -12.10 12.48
N CYS A 14 35.10 -13.28 11.86
CA CYS A 14 35.31 -14.53 12.57
C CYS A 14 36.77 -14.64 13.06
N PRO A 15 37.01 -14.84 14.37
CA PRO A 15 38.36 -14.95 14.93
C PRO A 15 39.14 -16.19 14.42
N GLY A 16 38.43 -17.17 13.86
CA GLY A 16 39.01 -18.36 13.22
C GLY A 16 39.41 -18.16 11.76
N SER A 17 39.14 -17.00 11.16
CA SER A 17 39.56 -16.69 9.79
C SER A 17 40.89 -15.94 9.80
N GLN A 18 41.78 -16.28 8.86
CA GLN A 18 42.97 -15.49 8.59
C GLN A 18 42.84 -14.82 7.24
N TRP A 19 42.82 -13.49 7.23
CA TRP A 19 42.74 -12.68 6.02
C TRP A 19 44.15 -12.29 5.55
N GLY A 20 44.48 -12.56 4.28
CA GLY A 20 45.82 -12.32 3.73
C GLY A 20 46.15 -13.22 2.53
N LYS A 21 47.46 -13.42 2.26
CA LYS A 21 47.95 -14.19 1.08
C LYS A 21 47.47 -15.65 1.01
N THR A 22 47.07 -16.22 2.15
CA THR A 22 46.39 -17.51 2.23
C THR A 22 45.13 -17.33 3.07
N SER A 23 44.02 -16.92 2.44
CA SER A 23 42.71 -16.82 3.10
C SER A 23 42.22 -18.19 3.53
N MET A 24 42.52 -18.55 4.78
CA MET A 24 42.27 -19.88 5.37
C MET A 24 41.27 -19.79 6.52
N CYS A 25 40.36 -20.75 6.58
CA CYS A 25 39.44 -20.96 7.70
C CYS A 25 40.04 -22.02 8.64
N ARG A 26 40.31 -21.68 9.89
CA ARG A 26 40.84 -22.61 10.91
C ARG A 26 39.81 -23.59 11.47
N ILE A 27 38.53 -23.39 11.17
CA ILE A 27 37.43 -24.25 11.64
C ILE A 27 37.24 -25.43 10.68
N HIS A 28 37.51 -25.21 9.40
CA HIS A 28 37.34 -26.20 8.33
C HIS A 28 38.67 -26.60 7.67
N ASP A 29 39.80 -26.08 8.17
CA ASP A 29 41.17 -26.30 7.68
C ASP A 29 41.31 -26.26 6.15
N MET A 30 40.64 -25.30 5.53
CA MET A 30 40.64 -25.11 4.07
C MET A 30 40.56 -23.64 3.69
N HIS A 31 40.80 -23.36 2.40
CA HIS A 31 40.65 -22.01 1.86
C HIS A 31 39.22 -21.52 2.08
N ILE A 32 39.03 -20.28 2.57
CA ILE A 32 37.70 -19.76 2.96
C ILE A 32 36.72 -19.82 1.77
N GLY A 33 37.20 -19.53 0.55
CA GLY A 33 36.39 -19.65 -0.67
C GLY A 33 35.95 -21.07 -1.06
N LYS A 34 36.45 -22.12 -0.40
CA LYS A 34 36.05 -23.53 -0.61
C LYS A 34 35.11 -24.07 0.46
N VAL A 35 34.88 -23.32 1.54
CA VAL A 35 33.98 -23.71 2.63
C VAL A 35 32.55 -23.73 2.11
N GLN A 36 31.85 -24.86 2.11
CA GLN A 36 30.48 -24.93 1.57
C GLN A 36 29.40 -24.67 2.63
N SER A 37 29.70 -24.96 3.89
CA SER A 37 28.83 -24.73 5.04
C SER A 37 29.67 -24.40 6.27
N CYS A 38 29.10 -23.64 7.20
CA CYS A 38 29.77 -23.24 8.44
C CYS A 38 28.71 -22.96 9.52
N PRO A 39 28.88 -23.47 10.75
CA PRO A 39 27.92 -23.23 11.84
C PRO A 39 27.66 -21.74 12.13
N GLN A 40 28.67 -20.90 11.94
CA GLN A 40 28.54 -19.45 12.13
C GLN A 40 27.73 -18.78 11.02
N TRP A 41 27.68 -19.37 9.82
CA TRP A 41 26.78 -18.89 8.76
C TRP A 41 25.35 -19.25 9.11
N ASP A 42 25.12 -20.44 9.67
CA ASP A 42 23.80 -20.89 10.10
C ASP A 42 23.30 -20.04 11.27
N GLU A 43 24.16 -19.73 12.25
CA GLU A 43 23.85 -18.81 13.35
C GLU A 43 23.59 -17.37 12.86
N TYR A 44 24.37 -16.88 11.90
CA TYR A 44 24.16 -15.55 11.31
C TYR A 44 22.84 -15.48 10.52
N GLN A 45 22.53 -16.54 9.76
CA GLN A 45 21.24 -16.66 9.08
C GLN A 45 20.09 -16.75 10.09
N ALA A 46 20.26 -17.52 11.16
CA ALA A 46 19.26 -17.64 12.23
C ALA A 46 19.04 -16.31 12.97
N ALA A 47 20.10 -15.53 13.19
CA ALA A 47 20.01 -14.21 13.82
C ALA A 47 19.42 -13.13 12.90
N GLN A 48 19.46 -13.31 11.58
CA GLN A 48 18.74 -12.46 10.62
C GLN A 48 17.23 -12.75 10.59
N LEU A 49 16.78 -13.86 11.19
CA LEU A 49 15.36 -14.16 11.34
C LEU A 49 14.85 -13.44 12.59
N LYS A 50 13.92 -12.49 12.42
CA LYS A 50 13.18 -11.93 13.56
C LYS A 50 12.07 -12.90 13.95
N GLU A 51 11.97 -13.21 15.24
CA GLU A 51 10.83 -13.96 15.77
C GLU A 51 9.58 -13.07 15.73
N HIS A 52 8.66 -13.36 14.81
CA HIS A 52 7.26 -12.97 14.98
C HIS A 52 6.47 -14.27 15.14
N ASP A 53 5.82 -14.42 16.30
CA ASP A 53 4.80 -15.43 16.57
C ASP A 53 5.16 -16.88 16.14
N GLY A 54 6.40 -17.30 16.41
CA GLY A 54 6.83 -18.69 16.25
C GLY A 54 7.00 -19.17 14.81
N GLN A 55 7.05 -18.27 13.82
CA GLN A 55 7.36 -18.61 12.42
C GLN A 55 8.62 -17.86 11.96
N LEU A 56 9.60 -18.62 11.45
CA LEU A 56 10.80 -18.07 10.82
C LEU A 56 10.42 -17.56 9.41
N ALA A 57 10.11 -16.27 9.29
CA ALA A 57 9.81 -15.63 7.99
C ALA A 57 11.09 -15.07 7.34
N PHE A 58 11.30 -15.42 6.08
CA PHE A 58 12.38 -14.93 5.23
C PHE A 58 11.98 -13.59 4.62
N LEU A 59 12.54 -12.47 5.11
CA LEU A 59 12.21 -11.08 4.73
C LEU A 59 10.75 -10.70 5.05
N ASP A 60 10.53 -9.47 5.51
CA ASP A 60 9.20 -8.93 5.77
C ASP A 60 8.41 -8.83 4.44
N LEU A 61 7.77 -9.93 4.02
CA LEU A 61 6.89 -10.01 2.84
C LEU A 61 5.53 -9.32 3.08
N GLU A 62 5.28 -8.90 4.31
CA GLU A 62 4.05 -8.26 4.76
C GLU A 62 3.67 -7.01 3.94
N PRO A 63 4.58 -6.07 3.61
CA PRO A 63 4.24 -4.89 2.81
C PRO A 63 3.84 -5.25 1.37
N ALA A 64 4.50 -6.25 0.77
CA ALA A 64 4.17 -6.70 -0.59
C ALA A 64 2.81 -7.42 -0.62
N LEU A 65 2.51 -8.22 0.40
CA LEU A 65 1.20 -8.87 0.56
C LEU A 65 0.10 -7.82 0.76
N GLU A 66 0.35 -6.82 1.60
CA GLU A 66 -0.60 -5.74 1.87
C GLU A 66 -0.88 -4.92 0.60
N ALA A 67 0.14 -4.60 -0.19
CA ALA A 67 -0.02 -3.90 -1.46
C ALA A 67 -0.94 -4.67 -2.43
N VAL A 68 -0.75 -5.99 -2.55
CA VAL A 68 -1.59 -6.86 -3.37
C VAL A 68 -3.05 -6.84 -2.90
N GLN A 69 -3.28 -6.94 -1.59
CA GLN A 69 -4.63 -6.89 -1.02
C GLN A 69 -5.31 -5.54 -1.23
N ARG A 70 -4.57 -4.44 -1.06
CA ARG A 70 -5.07 -3.07 -1.30
C ARG A 70 -5.52 -2.90 -2.75
N VAL A 71 -4.74 -3.39 -3.72
CA VAL A 71 -5.12 -3.33 -5.14
C VAL A 71 -6.37 -4.15 -5.43
N GLU A 72 -6.48 -5.37 -4.89
CA GLU A 72 -7.71 -6.17 -5.06
C GLU A 72 -8.95 -5.47 -4.52
N GLN A 73 -8.81 -4.80 -3.37
CA GLN A 73 -9.90 -4.06 -2.76
C GLN A 73 -10.24 -2.82 -3.60
N ASP A 74 -9.25 -2.05 -4.04
CA ASP A 74 -9.45 -0.85 -4.86
C ASP A 74 -10.10 -1.18 -6.22
N LEU A 75 -9.72 -2.30 -6.86
CA LEU A 75 -10.39 -2.79 -8.09
C LEU A 75 -11.86 -3.14 -7.83
N ARG A 76 -12.16 -3.84 -6.73
CA ARG A 76 -13.54 -4.23 -6.37
C ARG A 76 -14.41 -3.02 -6.04
N ASP A 77 -13.84 -2.07 -5.30
CA ASP A 77 -14.56 -0.89 -4.83
C ASP A 77 -14.62 0.21 -5.89
N TYR A 78 -13.91 0.07 -7.02
CA TYR A 78 -13.80 1.10 -8.06
C TYR A 78 -15.17 1.61 -8.50
N ARG A 79 -16.07 0.73 -8.93
CA ARG A 79 -17.40 1.12 -9.42
C ARG A 79 -18.17 1.92 -8.37
N TRP A 80 -18.14 1.44 -7.13
CA TRP A 80 -18.78 2.13 -6.01
C TRP A 80 -18.13 3.48 -5.73
N MET A 81 -16.80 3.58 -5.75
CA MET A 81 -16.07 4.85 -5.57
C MET A 81 -16.43 5.84 -6.68
N ALA A 82 -16.47 5.41 -7.94
CA ALA A 82 -16.84 6.23 -9.08
C ALA A 82 -18.29 6.74 -8.97
N GLU A 83 -19.25 5.86 -8.67
CA GLU A 83 -20.65 6.24 -8.44
C GLU A 83 -20.80 7.22 -7.26
N LYS A 84 -20.02 7.01 -6.19
CA LYS A 84 -20.03 7.91 -5.02
C LYS A 84 -19.44 9.27 -5.34
N ILE A 85 -18.37 9.34 -6.11
CA ILE A 85 -17.81 10.61 -6.59
C ILE A 85 -18.88 11.37 -7.39
N GLN A 86 -19.54 10.71 -8.35
CA GLN A 86 -20.59 11.33 -9.15
C GLN A 86 -21.78 11.81 -8.29
N THR A 87 -22.20 11.01 -7.32
CA THR A 87 -23.28 11.37 -6.39
C THR A 87 -22.90 12.61 -5.57
N LEU A 88 -21.70 12.62 -5.00
CA LEU A 88 -21.22 13.74 -4.18
C LEU A 88 -20.99 15.00 -5.01
N GLN A 89 -20.50 14.88 -6.25
CA GLN A 89 -20.34 16.01 -7.18
C GLN A 89 -21.69 16.63 -7.55
N LYS A 90 -22.73 15.81 -7.77
CA LYS A 90 -24.10 16.32 -8.00
C LYS A 90 -24.66 17.04 -6.78
N CYS A 91 -24.41 16.52 -5.58
CA CYS A 91 -24.79 17.20 -4.34
C CYS A 91 -24.06 18.54 -4.19
N ASP A 92 -22.75 18.58 -4.42
CA ASP A 92 -21.92 19.78 -4.33
C ASP A 92 -22.35 20.85 -5.35
N GLU A 93 -22.70 20.43 -6.57
CA GLU A 93 -23.22 21.34 -7.61
C GLU A 93 -24.58 21.95 -7.25
N TYR A 94 -25.45 21.19 -6.58
CA TYR A 94 -26.71 21.67 -6.04
C TYR A 94 -26.52 22.55 -4.78
N GLU A 95 -25.48 22.28 -3.99
CA GLU A 95 -25.11 22.99 -2.75
C GLU A 95 -24.11 24.15 -2.96
N LYS A 96 -23.89 24.61 -4.20
CA LYS A 96 -23.06 25.78 -4.61
C LYS A 96 -23.50 27.14 -4.01
N GLN A 97 -24.14 27.14 -2.85
CA GLN A 97 -24.56 28.32 -2.10
C GLN A 97 -23.39 28.99 -1.36
N TYR A 98 -22.35 28.25 -0.93
CA TYR A 98 -21.21 28.81 -0.18
C TYR A 98 -19.86 28.12 -0.45
N PRO A 99 -18.76 28.89 -0.63
CA PRO A 99 -17.40 28.36 -0.75
C PRO A 99 -16.95 27.55 0.48
N ARG A 100 -16.07 26.56 0.28
CA ARG A 100 -15.45 25.73 1.34
C ARG A 100 -14.92 26.53 2.52
N GLU A 101 -14.28 27.66 2.23
CA GLU A 101 -13.69 28.56 3.23
C GLU A 101 -14.74 29.09 4.22
N VAL A 102 -15.99 29.30 3.77
CA VAL A 102 -17.10 29.73 4.61
C VAL A 102 -17.45 28.63 5.62
N TRP A 103 -17.50 27.37 5.19
CA TRP A 103 -17.80 26.24 6.07
C TRP A 103 -16.67 25.94 7.06
N GLU A 104 -15.42 26.03 6.61
CA GLU A 104 -14.27 25.90 7.51
C GLU A 104 -14.26 27.00 8.56
N ASN A 105 -14.55 28.25 8.19
CA ASN A 105 -14.63 29.36 9.14
C ASN A 105 -15.77 29.17 10.16
N ILE A 106 -16.94 28.67 9.74
CA ILE A 106 -18.05 28.33 10.65
C ILE A 106 -17.62 27.22 11.63
N ILE A 107 -16.87 26.22 11.17
CA ILE A 107 -16.37 25.15 12.04
C ILE A 107 -15.33 25.70 13.02
N HIS A 108 -14.35 26.48 12.55
CA HIS A 108 -13.30 27.06 13.39
C HIS A 108 -13.88 27.98 14.47
N ALA A 109 -14.88 28.80 14.14
CA ALA A 109 -15.59 29.66 15.10
C ALA A 109 -16.36 28.85 16.17
N GLY A 110 -16.90 27.68 15.82
CA GLY A 110 -17.54 26.76 16.77
C GLY A 110 -16.56 25.98 17.65
N THR A 111 -15.35 25.68 17.15
CA THR A 111 -14.33 24.86 17.84
C THR A 111 -13.34 25.63 18.71
N ALA A 112 -13.38 26.96 18.75
CA ALA A 112 -12.54 27.77 19.63
C ALA A 112 -12.91 27.52 21.11
N GLN A 113 -12.44 26.41 21.67
CA GLN A 113 -12.63 26.00 23.06
C GLN A 113 -11.49 26.47 23.96
N TYR A 114 -10.32 26.76 23.39
CA TYR A 114 -9.11 27.11 24.14
C TYR A 114 -8.44 28.36 23.55
N GLY A 115 -8.96 29.54 23.88
CA GLY A 115 -8.40 30.85 23.50
C GLY A 115 -9.02 32.01 24.30
N ILE A 116 -8.52 33.23 24.13
CA ILE A 116 -9.06 34.45 24.78
C ILE A 116 -10.55 34.65 24.40
N GLU A 117 -10.94 34.16 23.22
CA GLU A 117 -12.31 34.15 22.70
C GLU A 117 -13.25 33.18 23.45
N SER A 118 -12.71 32.23 24.22
CA SER A 118 -13.49 31.33 25.09
C SER A 118 -14.01 32.02 26.35
N ILE A 119 -13.44 33.18 26.71
CA ILE A 119 -13.71 33.92 27.94
C ILE A 119 -14.88 34.91 27.74
N LEU A 120 -15.22 35.20 26.48
CA LEU A 120 -16.39 36.00 26.14
C LEU A 120 -17.66 35.13 26.26
N PRO A 121 -18.75 35.63 26.88
CA PRO A 121 -19.98 34.88 26.99
C PRO A 121 -20.53 34.59 25.58
N LYS A 122 -20.40 33.33 25.15
CA LYS A 122 -20.97 32.87 23.89
C LYS A 122 -22.50 32.82 24.03
N ALA A 123 -23.22 33.29 23.02
CA ALA A 123 -24.65 33.03 22.92
C ALA A 123 -24.89 31.52 23.05
N GLN A 124 -25.75 31.10 23.97
CA GLN A 124 -26.07 29.68 24.17
C GLN A 124 -26.64 29.10 22.87
N GLY A 125 -25.98 28.08 22.29
CA GLY A 125 -26.52 27.33 21.14
C GLY A 125 -25.54 26.99 20.00
N VAL A 126 -24.34 27.58 19.95
CA VAL A 126 -23.47 27.55 18.75
C VAL A 126 -22.98 26.13 18.34
N ASN A 127 -22.77 25.22 19.29
CA ASN A 127 -22.30 23.84 18.99
C ASN A 127 -23.43 22.82 18.81
N SER A 128 -24.65 23.19 19.19
CA SER A 128 -25.88 22.42 18.95
C SER A 128 -26.61 22.86 17.69
N ASP A 129 -26.09 23.88 17.00
CA ASP A 129 -26.73 24.51 15.85
C ASP A 129 -26.75 23.55 14.66
N VAL A 130 -27.90 23.51 13.97
CA VAL A 130 -28.14 22.62 12.83
C VAL A 130 -27.12 22.90 11.72
N THR A 131 -26.80 24.19 11.55
CA THR A 131 -25.83 24.73 10.59
C THR A 131 -24.41 24.22 10.82
N TYR A 132 -23.93 24.15 12.07
CA TYR A 132 -22.59 23.65 12.40
C TYR A 132 -22.46 22.15 12.10
N ARG A 133 -23.50 21.36 12.40
CA ARG A 133 -23.51 19.91 12.11
C ARG A 133 -23.54 19.63 10.61
N GLU A 134 -24.27 20.45 9.85
CA GLU A 134 -24.29 20.40 8.39
C GLU A 134 -22.93 20.75 7.80
N ALA A 135 -22.30 21.84 8.26
CA ALA A 135 -20.94 22.24 7.86
C ALA A 135 -19.93 21.08 8.05
N GLN A 136 -19.94 20.42 9.21
CA GLN A 136 -19.08 19.27 9.46
C GLN A 136 -19.38 18.07 8.56
N LYS A 137 -20.66 17.80 8.25
CA LYS A 137 -21.03 16.72 7.32
C LYS A 137 -20.51 17.00 5.92
N LEU A 138 -20.67 18.23 5.44
CA LEU A 138 -20.17 18.68 4.14
C LEU A 138 -18.64 18.54 4.05
N LEU A 139 -17.92 19.01 5.07
CA LEU A 139 -16.45 18.88 5.10
C LEU A 139 -16.00 17.41 5.04
N ARG A 140 -16.60 16.53 5.85
CA ARG A 140 -16.29 15.09 5.83
C ARG A 140 -16.62 14.44 4.48
N ASN A 141 -17.72 14.83 3.86
CA ASN A 141 -18.11 14.33 2.54
C ASN A 141 -17.11 14.78 1.47
N TRP A 142 -16.68 16.03 1.51
CA TRP A 142 -15.67 16.58 0.61
C TRP A 142 -14.31 15.87 0.77
N GLU A 143 -13.82 15.68 1.99
CA GLU A 143 -12.58 14.93 2.25
C GLU A 143 -12.67 13.49 1.72
N ARG A 144 -13.82 12.83 1.94
CA ARG A 144 -14.08 11.49 1.46
C ARG A 144 -14.10 11.44 -0.07
N MET A 145 -14.77 12.39 -0.73
CA MET A 145 -14.76 12.54 -2.18
C MET A 145 -13.31 12.68 -2.70
N LYS A 146 -12.51 13.58 -2.12
CA LYS A 146 -11.12 13.79 -2.52
C LYS A 146 -10.23 12.56 -2.31
N ARG A 147 -10.50 11.73 -1.29
CA ARG A 147 -9.82 10.45 -1.12
C ARG A 147 -10.18 9.48 -2.24
N TYR A 148 -11.46 9.35 -2.59
CA TYR A 148 -11.88 8.48 -3.69
C TYR A 148 -11.34 8.95 -5.04
N GLU A 149 -11.40 10.25 -5.34
CA GLU A 149 -10.83 10.80 -6.58
C GLU A 149 -9.35 10.47 -6.74
N ARG A 150 -8.56 10.57 -5.66
CA ARG A 150 -7.14 10.20 -5.70
C ARG A 150 -6.93 8.71 -5.95
N LYS A 151 -7.71 7.86 -5.29
CA LYS A 151 -7.64 6.40 -5.48
C LYS A 151 -8.01 5.99 -6.89
N VAL A 152 -9.15 6.46 -7.39
CA VAL A 152 -9.66 6.21 -8.75
C VAL A 152 -8.63 6.63 -9.78
N LYS A 153 -8.13 7.88 -9.71
CA LYS A 153 -7.11 8.37 -10.65
C LYS A 153 -5.81 7.56 -10.61
N LYS A 154 -5.36 7.16 -9.41
CA LYS A 154 -4.15 6.34 -9.26
C LYS A 154 -4.34 4.96 -9.91
N LEU A 155 -5.51 4.34 -9.71
CA LEU A 155 -5.84 3.04 -10.29
C LEU A 155 -6.00 3.12 -11.81
N GLU A 156 -6.73 4.10 -12.34
CA GLU A 156 -6.89 4.32 -13.78
C GLU A 156 -5.53 4.51 -14.48
N ALA A 157 -4.65 5.33 -13.89
CA ALA A 157 -3.30 5.53 -14.42
C ALA A 157 -2.46 4.24 -14.39
N ALA A 158 -2.57 3.45 -13.30
CA ALA A 158 -1.87 2.18 -13.19
C ALA A 158 -2.35 1.16 -14.22
N VAL A 159 -3.67 1.04 -14.41
CA VAL A 159 -4.28 0.15 -15.43
C VAL A 159 -3.88 0.56 -16.84
N ALA A 160 -3.84 1.86 -17.14
CA ALA A 160 -3.39 2.38 -18.42
C ALA A 160 -1.90 2.04 -18.69
N SER A 161 -1.07 1.93 -17.66
CA SER A 161 0.36 1.60 -17.78
C SER A 161 0.67 0.11 -17.93
N LEU A 162 -0.32 -0.78 -17.74
CA LEU A 162 -0.14 -2.22 -17.93
C LEU A 162 0.30 -2.52 -19.36
N GLN A 163 1.27 -3.40 -19.54
CA GLN A 163 1.82 -3.74 -20.86
C GLN A 163 1.00 -4.82 -21.58
N ASP A 164 0.46 -5.79 -20.84
CA ASP A 164 -0.35 -6.87 -21.41
C ASP A 164 -1.80 -6.41 -21.59
N GLU A 165 -2.28 -6.43 -22.84
CA GLU A 165 -3.66 -6.08 -23.20
C GLU A 165 -4.67 -7.01 -22.51
N ARG A 166 -4.32 -8.29 -22.29
CA ARG A 166 -5.22 -9.23 -21.60
C ARG A 166 -5.36 -8.89 -20.13
N GLU A 167 -4.26 -8.50 -19.47
CA GLU A 167 -4.30 -8.04 -18.09
C GLU A 167 -5.12 -6.75 -17.98
N ARG A 168 -4.96 -5.82 -18.92
CA ARG A 168 -5.73 -4.57 -18.98
C ARG A 168 -7.23 -4.84 -19.14
N ALA A 169 -7.61 -5.70 -20.09
CA ALA A 169 -9.01 -6.06 -20.31
C ALA A 169 -9.65 -6.71 -19.07
N VAL A 170 -8.92 -7.58 -18.35
CA VAL A 170 -9.42 -8.15 -17.09
C VAL A 170 -9.59 -7.07 -16.01
N ALA A 171 -8.65 -6.12 -15.92
CA ALA A 171 -8.74 -5.01 -14.96
C ALA A 171 -9.94 -4.10 -15.26
N GLU A 172 -10.14 -3.73 -16.53
CA GLU A 172 -11.27 -2.91 -17.00
C GLU A 172 -12.62 -3.60 -16.72
N GLY A 173 -12.77 -4.89 -17.07
CA GLY A 173 -13.98 -5.64 -16.75
C GLY A 173 -14.26 -5.74 -15.24
N MET A 174 -13.22 -5.87 -14.41
CA MET A 174 -13.37 -5.81 -12.95
C MET A 174 -13.81 -4.44 -12.45
N MET A 175 -13.28 -3.36 -13.03
CA MET A 175 -13.64 -1.98 -12.73
C MET A 175 -15.09 -1.68 -13.12
N ASP A 176 -15.56 -2.20 -14.26
CA ASP A 176 -16.96 -2.11 -14.69
C ASP A 176 -17.90 -2.97 -13.82
N GLY A 177 -17.32 -3.85 -13.00
CA GLY A 177 -18.02 -4.74 -12.08
C GLY A 177 -18.68 -5.93 -12.79
N GLU A 178 -18.09 -6.36 -13.90
CA GLU A 178 -18.44 -7.60 -14.59
C GLU A 178 -18.02 -8.82 -13.77
N LYS A 179 -18.73 -9.94 -13.96
CA LYS A 179 -18.37 -11.18 -13.31
C LYS A 179 -17.17 -11.80 -14.02
N MET A 180 -16.31 -12.47 -13.26
CA MET A 180 -15.14 -13.18 -13.82
C MET A 180 -15.47 -14.18 -14.94
N TYR A 181 -16.70 -14.71 -14.95
CA TYR A 181 -17.18 -15.58 -16.02
C TYR A 181 -17.51 -14.81 -17.32
N GLU A 182 -18.05 -13.59 -17.22
CA GLU A 182 -18.34 -12.72 -18.37
C GLU A 182 -17.01 -12.26 -19.01
N ILE A 183 -16.06 -11.84 -18.19
CA ILE A 183 -14.69 -11.50 -18.62
C ILE A 183 -14.02 -12.69 -19.32
N ALA A 184 -14.20 -13.91 -18.80
CA ALA A 184 -13.69 -15.12 -19.42
C ALA A 184 -14.28 -15.40 -20.81
N GLN A 185 -15.57 -15.13 -21.01
CA GLN A 185 -16.20 -15.26 -22.32
C GLN A 185 -15.71 -14.20 -23.30
N GLN A 186 -15.59 -12.94 -22.86
CA GLN A 186 -15.09 -11.86 -23.70
C GLN A 186 -13.67 -12.12 -24.22
N LEU A 187 -12.83 -12.75 -23.39
CA LEU A 187 -11.45 -13.10 -23.72
C LEU A 187 -11.29 -14.48 -24.38
N ASP A 188 -12.39 -15.23 -24.57
CA ASP A 188 -12.42 -16.61 -25.10
C ASP A 188 -11.42 -17.55 -24.39
N VAL A 189 -11.42 -17.53 -23.05
CA VAL A 189 -10.50 -18.32 -22.24
C VAL A 189 -11.21 -19.06 -21.11
N SER A 190 -10.56 -20.11 -20.61
CA SER A 190 -11.06 -20.83 -19.44
C SER A 190 -11.06 -19.94 -18.18
N ARG A 191 -11.98 -20.21 -17.25
CA ARG A 191 -12.03 -19.55 -15.94
C ARG A 191 -10.70 -19.63 -15.17
N GLN A 192 -9.99 -20.76 -15.28
CA GLN A 192 -8.68 -20.93 -14.63
C GLN A 192 -7.62 -20.02 -15.26
N THR A 193 -7.68 -19.83 -16.57
CA THR A 193 -6.76 -18.94 -17.29
C THR A 193 -7.01 -17.49 -16.88
N VAL A 194 -8.27 -17.05 -16.79
CA VAL A 194 -8.58 -15.69 -16.31
C VAL A 194 -8.11 -15.49 -14.87
N ASP A 195 -8.28 -16.47 -13.98
CA ASP A 195 -7.80 -16.34 -12.61
C ASP A 195 -6.26 -16.19 -12.54
N LYS A 196 -5.53 -16.88 -13.43
CA LYS A 196 -4.08 -16.69 -13.57
C LYS A 196 -3.72 -15.30 -14.07
N ILE A 197 -4.42 -14.82 -15.11
CA ILE A 197 -4.24 -13.46 -15.67
C ILE A 197 -4.53 -12.43 -14.58
N ARG A 198 -5.63 -12.59 -13.83
CA ARG A 198 -6.00 -11.72 -12.71
C ARG A 198 -4.89 -11.65 -11.66
N ARG A 199 -4.35 -12.78 -11.20
CA ARG A 199 -3.24 -12.80 -10.23
C ARG A 199 -1.96 -12.16 -10.76
N SER A 200 -1.71 -12.26 -12.06
CA SER A 200 -0.58 -11.59 -12.70
C SER A 200 -0.80 -10.08 -12.73
N MET A 201 -1.95 -9.65 -13.22
CA MET A 201 -2.40 -8.26 -13.27
C MET A 201 -2.34 -7.56 -11.90
N ILE A 202 -2.88 -8.18 -10.84
CA ILE A 202 -2.85 -7.58 -9.49
C ILE A 202 -1.42 -7.39 -9.00
N ARG A 203 -0.52 -8.36 -9.24
CA ARG A 203 0.89 -8.23 -8.86
C ARG A 203 1.57 -7.09 -9.61
N ASN A 204 1.29 -6.95 -10.91
CA ASN A 204 1.85 -5.88 -11.73
C ASN A 204 1.32 -4.51 -11.28
N LEU A 205 0.02 -4.40 -11.01
CA LEU A 205 -0.58 -3.17 -10.45
C LEU A 205 -0.02 -2.82 -9.07
N ALA A 206 0.17 -3.82 -8.19
CA ALA A 206 0.75 -3.59 -6.87
C ALA A 206 2.17 -3.03 -6.97
N TRP A 207 2.99 -3.57 -7.88
CA TRP A 207 4.30 -3.01 -8.20
C TRP A 207 4.18 -1.58 -8.71
N ILE A 208 3.37 -1.31 -9.73
CA ILE A 208 3.23 0.03 -10.33
C ILE A 208 2.75 1.06 -9.30
N MET A 209 1.82 0.70 -8.42
CA MET A 209 1.19 1.64 -7.49
C MET A 209 2.00 1.86 -6.21
N TYR A 210 2.74 0.84 -5.75
CA TYR A 210 3.36 0.84 -4.43
C TYR A 210 4.86 0.52 -4.48
N GLU A 211 5.50 0.69 -5.65
CA GLU A 211 6.93 0.46 -5.83
C GLU A 211 7.77 1.13 -4.75
N ASP A 212 7.50 2.40 -4.46
CA ASP A 212 8.24 3.18 -3.46
C ASP A 212 8.08 2.61 -2.03
N GLU A 213 6.87 2.18 -1.68
CA GLU A 213 6.58 1.57 -0.37
C GLU A 213 7.27 0.20 -0.23
N ILE A 214 7.20 -0.62 -1.29
CA ILE A 214 7.80 -1.96 -1.35
C ILE A 214 9.34 -1.88 -1.33
N ARG A 215 9.93 -0.95 -2.09
CA ARG A 215 11.39 -0.76 -2.13
C ARG A 215 11.91 -0.16 -0.82
N GLY A 216 11.17 0.77 -0.22
CA GLY A 216 11.50 1.37 1.07
C GLY A 216 11.60 0.33 2.18
N SER A 217 10.64 -0.60 2.26
CA SER A 217 10.65 -1.68 3.27
C SER A 217 11.75 -2.73 3.07
N LEU A 218 12.21 -2.95 1.83
CA LEU A 218 13.32 -3.86 1.55
C LEU A 218 14.70 -3.26 1.85
N SER A 219 14.77 -1.94 2.01
CA SER A 219 16.00 -1.19 2.30
C SER A 219 16.21 -0.84 3.78
N ALA A 220 15.21 -1.10 4.62
CA ALA A 220 15.23 -0.87 6.08
C ALA A 220 15.59 -2.15 6.84
#